data_AF-A0AAU9MQ01-F1
#
_entry.id   AF-A0AAU9MQ01-F1
#
_cell.length_a   1.000
_cell.length_b   1.000
_cell.length_c   1.000
_cell.angle_alpha   90.00
_cell.angle_beta   90.00
_cell.angle_gamma   90.00
#
_symmetry.space_group_name_H-M   'P 1'
#
loop_
_entity.id
_entity.type
_entity.pdbx_description
1 polymer ?
#
loop_
_entity_poly.entity_id
_entity_poly.type
_entity_poly.pdbx_seq_one_letter_code
_entity_poly.pdbx_strand_id
1 'polypeptide(L)'
;MATKDGENEWEGRWGVPILRFREKDDEKSGPERENKKKEVGMGDVEKRPITNEVVRILETALKYQVPPPPPPPLPPARSKNYNVSLPPPPPDNSNVPLPPPHSGVSSSASINQRPLKPLQLMKTNAKEGSLWNVSQKHGIQSRAPEIDITELESLFLTASMSTGAHKDIGQPGSEKLKPENICLVKPLRASTWEIMLGKINLPLPDIIKAILSLDSSAMSVHQLYNLIEFCPTKEEMEIVKSYTGYKKMLGQCEQFFLECAKIPRIKPKLRVFAFTITFSSQVNNLSESLTTIKDATKEIMESTKLVKIMQIIFTMGNKLNACTTEGSTGGFRLDNFRNLGYTYATDKKITLLHYLCKVVAEQTPVLLDFDKDLIHLQSASMIQIKSWHEDKYAIINGFEKAQNEFDASDNDGDVSARFREALKSFLDSADDQLPPLTSSFNEVAQYADSLAVYFGEDPSCVPWEQVITSLVRFVVKFKKAHNENLQREDSEMKKIGESC
;
A
#
# COMPACT_ATOMS: atom_id res chain seq x y z
N MET A 1 17.20 29.53 -29.54
CA MET A 1 17.72 28.30 -28.93
C MET A 1 18.32 28.68 -27.58
N ALA A 2 17.52 28.57 -26.53
CA ALA A 2 17.98 28.67 -25.14
C ALA A 2 17.24 27.56 -24.39
N THR A 3 18.01 26.74 -23.70
CA THR A 3 17.68 25.42 -23.16
C THR A 3 16.76 25.51 -21.96
N LYS A 4 15.90 24.49 -21.85
CA LYS A 4 14.74 24.37 -20.95
C LYS A 4 15.03 23.34 -19.85
N ASP A 5 16.25 23.35 -19.32
CA ASP A 5 16.79 22.23 -18.53
C ASP A 5 16.93 22.55 -17.04
N GLY A 6 15.96 23.27 -16.46
CA GLY A 6 15.97 23.66 -15.04
C GLY A 6 14.82 23.13 -14.18
N GLU A 7 13.72 22.62 -14.78
CA GLU A 7 12.49 22.31 -14.04
C GLU A 7 12.29 20.82 -13.70
N ASN A 8 13.17 19.91 -14.15
CA ASN A 8 12.87 18.48 -14.16
C ASN A 8 13.64 17.61 -13.15
N GLU A 9 14.44 18.18 -12.25
CA GLU A 9 15.29 17.36 -11.34
C GLU A 9 14.62 16.97 -10.01
N TRP A 10 13.57 17.69 -9.58
CA TRP A 10 12.84 17.41 -8.32
C TRP A 10 11.69 16.42 -8.49
N GLU A 11 11.20 16.21 -9.71
CA GLU A 11 10.11 15.29 -10.04
C GLU A 11 10.52 13.81 -9.89
N GLY A 12 11.82 13.49 -9.94
CA GLY A 12 12.29 12.09 -9.95
C GLY A 12 12.11 11.33 -8.63
N ARG A 13 12.16 12.02 -7.49
CA ARG A 13 12.02 11.39 -6.17
C ARG A 13 10.57 11.42 -5.66
N TRP A 14 9.90 12.54 -5.84
CA TRP A 14 8.58 12.80 -5.26
C TRP A 14 7.44 12.75 -6.28
N GLY A 15 7.75 12.59 -7.58
CA GLY A 15 6.85 12.15 -8.66
C GLY A 15 5.43 12.70 -8.60
N VAL A 16 5.22 13.95 -9.01
CA VAL A 16 3.88 14.53 -9.11
C VAL A 16 3.67 15.13 -10.49
N PRO A 17 2.79 14.57 -11.33
CA PRO A 17 2.27 15.28 -12.49
C PRO A 17 1.45 16.49 -12.03
N ILE A 18 1.67 17.66 -12.64
CA ILE A 18 0.84 18.83 -12.42
C ILE A 18 -0.56 18.56 -12.98
N LEU A 19 -1.56 18.42 -12.12
CA LEU A 19 -2.96 18.51 -12.53
C LEU A 19 -3.27 19.97 -12.82
N ARG A 20 -3.63 20.27 -14.07
CA ARG A 20 -4.28 21.55 -14.39
C ARG A 20 -5.72 21.46 -13.97
N PHE A 21 -6.04 22.00 -12.80
CA PHE A 21 -7.42 22.24 -12.42
C PHE A 21 -8.04 23.23 -13.42
N ARG A 22 -9.29 22.95 -13.82
CA ARG A 22 -10.02 23.76 -14.79
C ARG A 22 -10.22 25.15 -14.18
N GLU A 23 -9.53 26.16 -14.70
CA GLU A 23 -9.78 27.55 -14.34
C GLU A 23 -11.27 27.83 -14.57
N LYS A 24 -11.97 28.25 -13.51
CA LYS A 24 -13.30 28.86 -13.64
C LYS A 24 -13.09 30.18 -14.38
N ASP A 25 -13.63 30.25 -15.60
CA ASP A 25 -13.67 31.48 -16.39
C ASP A 25 -14.56 32.52 -15.68
N ASP A 26 -14.01 33.25 -14.71
CA ASP A 26 -14.64 34.45 -14.15
C ASP A 26 -14.11 35.68 -14.87
N GLU A 27 -14.88 36.16 -15.87
CA GLU A 27 -14.62 37.42 -16.56
C GLU A 27 -14.88 38.65 -15.66
N LYS A 28 -13.81 39.46 -15.50
CA LYS A 28 -13.76 40.95 -15.39
C LYS A 28 -14.30 41.64 -14.12
N SER A 29 -13.40 42.26 -13.35
CA SER A 29 -12.99 43.70 -13.47
C SER A 29 -12.22 44.19 -12.23
N GLY A 30 -11.07 44.87 -12.43
CA GLY A 30 -10.06 45.25 -11.42
C GLY A 30 -10.38 46.51 -10.56
N PRO A 31 -9.41 47.34 -10.11
CA PRO A 31 -7.95 47.20 -10.16
C PRO A 31 -7.21 47.35 -8.79
N GLU A 32 -6.06 46.67 -8.73
CA GLU A 32 -4.75 47.10 -8.22
C GLU A 32 -4.66 48.37 -7.34
N ARG A 33 -4.15 48.21 -6.11
CA ARG A 33 -3.50 49.29 -5.34
C ARG A 33 -2.18 48.82 -4.73
N GLU A 34 -1.12 49.29 -5.36
CA GLU A 34 0.24 49.44 -4.87
C GLU A 34 0.25 50.32 -3.60
N ASN A 35 0.98 49.94 -2.54
CA ASN A 35 1.49 50.94 -1.60
C ASN A 35 2.75 50.54 -0.83
N LYS A 36 3.62 51.55 -0.74
CA LYS A 36 5.04 51.53 -0.40
C LYS A 36 5.35 51.35 1.09
N LYS A 37 6.53 50.77 1.32
CA LYS A 37 7.42 50.85 2.48
C LYS A 37 7.28 52.13 3.35
N LYS A 38 7.34 51.92 4.68
CA LYS A 38 8.04 52.82 5.60
C LYS A 38 8.82 52.01 6.64
N GLU A 39 10.15 52.08 6.55
CA GLU A 39 11.08 51.85 7.66
C GLU A 39 11.12 53.11 8.54
N VAL A 40 11.10 52.92 9.86
CA VAL A 40 11.77 53.81 10.83
C VAL A 40 12.31 52.91 11.94
N GLY A 41 13.63 52.97 12.18
CA GLY A 41 14.31 52.28 13.27
C GLY A 41 14.53 53.17 14.49
N MET A 42 14.81 52.54 15.65
CA MET A 42 16.02 52.71 16.49
C MET A 42 15.78 52.05 17.87
N GLY A 43 16.76 51.28 18.38
CA GLY A 43 17.00 51.16 19.84
C GLY A 43 16.95 49.77 20.49
N ASP A 44 18.04 49.00 20.34
CA ASP A 44 18.83 48.31 21.39
C ASP A 44 18.36 47.09 22.23
N VAL A 45 19.31 46.13 22.28
CA VAL A 45 19.61 45.05 23.24
C VAL A 45 18.86 43.70 23.16
N GLU A 46 19.58 42.74 22.55
CA GLU A 46 19.87 41.38 23.05
C GLU A 46 18.69 40.41 23.29
N LYS A 47 18.41 39.59 22.26
CA LYS A 47 18.13 38.14 22.29
C LYS A 47 17.79 37.73 20.85
N ARG A 48 18.70 37.08 20.14
CA ARG A 48 18.35 36.45 18.85
C ARG A 48 17.49 35.22 19.16
N PRO A 49 16.22 35.15 18.75
CA PRO A 49 15.46 33.93 18.90
C PRO A 49 16.00 32.92 17.88
N ILE A 50 16.28 31.71 18.37
CA ILE A 50 16.78 30.55 17.60
C ILE A 50 15.90 30.25 16.38
N THR A 51 14.63 30.68 16.41
CA THR A 51 13.67 30.58 15.30
C THR A 51 14.16 31.21 14.00
N ASN A 52 14.85 32.35 14.04
CA ASN A 52 15.34 33.01 12.82
C ASN A 52 16.54 32.27 12.20
N GLU A 53 17.34 31.58 13.02
CA GLU A 53 18.46 30.77 12.54
C GLU A 53 17.95 29.45 11.93
N VAL A 54 16.93 28.82 12.54
CA VAL A 54 16.26 27.63 11.99
C VAL A 54 15.58 27.96 10.66
N VAL A 55 14.86 29.09 10.57
CA VAL A 55 14.28 29.58 9.29
C VAL A 55 15.37 29.88 8.26
N ARG A 56 16.49 30.48 8.65
CA ARG A 56 17.64 30.68 7.73
C ARG A 56 18.26 29.37 7.28
N ILE A 57 18.38 28.36 8.14
CA ILE A 57 18.90 27.04 7.78
C ILE A 57 17.95 26.37 6.79
N LEU A 58 16.63 26.45 7.01
CA LEU A 58 15.61 25.99 6.06
C LEU A 58 15.72 26.70 4.70
N GLU A 59 15.84 28.03 4.69
CA GLU A 59 16.02 28.82 3.46
C GLU A 59 17.38 28.61 2.77
N THR A 60 18.41 28.24 3.52
CA THR A 60 19.76 27.98 3.01
C THR A 60 19.87 26.57 2.44
N ALA A 61 19.25 25.57 3.08
CA ALA A 61 19.15 24.21 2.56
C ALA A 61 18.39 24.15 1.23
N LEU A 62 17.37 25.01 1.05
CA LEU A 62 16.65 25.18 -0.21
C LEU A 62 17.49 25.80 -1.35
N LYS A 63 18.66 26.40 -1.06
CA LYS A 63 19.50 27.12 -2.04
C LYS A 63 20.76 26.37 -2.48
N TYR A 64 21.16 25.29 -1.81
CA TYR A 64 22.38 24.54 -2.15
C TYR A 64 22.07 23.30 -3.01
N GLN A 65 22.11 23.45 -4.33
CA GLN A 65 22.36 22.33 -5.24
C GLN A 65 23.86 22.00 -5.20
N VAL A 66 24.22 20.89 -4.55
CA VAL A 66 25.58 20.34 -4.63
C VAL A 66 25.67 19.48 -5.89
N PRO A 67 26.61 19.73 -6.82
CA PRO A 67 26.77 18.88 -7.99
C PRO A 67 27.17 17.45 -7.58
N PRO A 68 26.70 16.42 -8.30
CA PRO A 68 26.94 15.03 -7.94
C PRO A 68 28.45 14.71 -7.92
N PRO A 69 28.92 13.89 -6.96
CA PRO A 69 30.33 13.51 -6.89
C PRO A 69 30.73 12.68 -8.13
N PRO A 70 31.97 12.82 -8.61
CA PRO A 70 32.45 12.07 -9.76
C PRO A 70 32.43 10.55 -9.48
N PRO A 71 32.09 9.72 -10.48
CA PRO A 71 32.01 8.27 -10.30
C PRO A 71 33.38 7.68 -9.92
N PRO A 72 33.41 6.67 -9.04
CA PRO A 72 34.66 6.04 -8.60
C PRO A 72 35.36 5.29 -9.75
N PRO A 73 36.70 5.24 -9.75
CA PRO A 73 37.48 4.57 -10.79
C PRO A 73 37.27 3.05 -10.77
N LEU A 74 37.01 2.50 -11.95
CA LEU A 74 36.84 1.05 -12.16
C LEU A 74 38.14 0.27 -11.85
N PRO A 75 38.07 -0.85 -11.11
CA PRO A 75 39.23 -1.71 -10.85
C PRO A 75 39.68 -2.47 -12.12
N PRO A 76 40.99 -2.79 -12.24
CA PRO A 76 41.56 -3.36 -13.45
C PRO A 76 41.14 -4.83 -13.67
N ALA A 77 40.74 -5.13 -14.90
CA ALA A 77 40.37 -6.47 -15.34
C ALA A 77 41.58 -7.42 -15.31
N ARG A 78 41.45 -8.53 -14.56
CA ARG A 78 42.44 -9.60 -14.54
C ARG A 78 42.03 -10.70 -15.51
N SER A 79 42.78 -10.80 -16.58
CA SER A 79 42.72 -11.82 -17.63
C SER A 79 43.05 -13.21 -17.09
N LYS A 80 42.21 -14.20 -17.44
CA LYS A 80 42.62 -15.61 -17.53
C LYS A 80 42.03 -16.24 -18.79
N ASN A 81 42.93 -16.55 -19.70
CA ASN A 81 42.73 -17.31 -20.93
C ASN A 81 42.27 -18.74 -20.61
N TYR A 82 41.22 -19.23 -21.28
CA TYR A 82 41.18 -20.60 -21.78
C TYR A 82 40.61 -20.60 -23.20
N ASN A 83 41.32 -21.37 -24.02
CA ASN A 83 41.31 -21.41 -25.46
C ASN A 83 40.49 -22.63 -25.91
N VAL A 84 39.40 -22.49 -26.65
CA VAL A 84 38.84 -23.60 -27.46
C VAL A 84 38.18 -23.06 -28.72
N SER A 85 38.72 -23.50 -29.86
CA SER A 85 38.30 -23.23 -31.23
C SER A 85 36.99 -23.93 -31.61
N LEU A 86 36.21 -23.30 -32.48
CA LEU A 86 35.17 -23.91 -33.32
C LEU A 86 35.79 -24.72 -34.46
N PRO A 87 35.14 -25.83 -34.88
CA PRO A 87 34.98 -26.12 -36.32
C PRO A 87 33.56 -26.72 -36.63
N PRO A 88 33.19 -27.16 -37.87
CA PRO A 88 32.04 -26.68 -38.66
C PRO A 88 30.93 -27.78 -38.88
N PRO A 89 29.82 -27.52 -39.63
CA PRO A 89 28.79 -28.53 -39.97
C PRO A 89 29.19 -29.33 -41.24
N PRO A 90 28.80 -30.62 -41.43
CA PRO A 90 27.51 -31.06 -42.06
C PRO A 90 27.15 -32.57 -41.75
N PRO A 91 26.46 -33.41 -42.57
CA PRO A 91 25.28 -33.34 -43.48
C PRO A 91 24.16 -34.39 -43.16
N ASP A 92 23.17 -34.44 -44.06
CA ASP A 92 21.95 -35.29 -44.18
C ASP A 92 22.18 -36.80 -44.50
N ASN A 93 21.09 -37.58 -44.41
CA ASN A 93 20.77 -38.91 -45.00
C ASN A 93 20.64 -40.19 -44.13
N SER A 94 19.39 -40.65 -44.05
CA SER A 94 18.83 -42.02 -44.30
C SER A 94 19.39 -43.27 -43.60
N ASN A 95 18.56 -43.94 -42.77
CA ASN A 95 18.06 -45.33 -42.97
C ASN A 95 17.37 -45.91 -41.71
N VAL A 96 16.04 -46.05 -41.76
CA VAL A 96 15.15 -47.26 -41.56
C VAL A 96 15.78 -48.45 -40.78
N PRO A 97 15.12 -49.20 -39.84
CA PRO A 97 13.77 -49.83 -39.97
C PRO A 97 12.85 -50.00 -38.70
N LEU A 98 11.55 -50.19 -38.97
CA LEU A 98 10.55 -51.02 -38.21
C LEU A 98 10.71 -52.52 -38.58
N PRO A 99 10.15 -53.58 -37.93
CA PRO A 99 9.34 -53.78 -36.70
C PRO A 99 9.91 -54.99 -35.84
N PRO A 100 9.22 -55.75 -34.93
CA PRO A 100 7.93 -56.48 -35.11
C PRO A 100 6.90 -56.39 -33.95
N PRO A 101 5.65 -56.85 -34.18
CA PRO A 101 4.57 -56.95 -33.20
C PRO A 101 4.53 -58.33 -32.49
N HIS A 102 3.47 -58.60 -31.72
CA HIS A 102 3.10 -59.82 -30.95
C HIS A 102 3.58 -59.79 -29.48
N SER A 103 2.82 -60.12 -28.43
CA SER A 103 1.47 -60.68 -28.28
C SER A 103 1.16 -60.84 -26.78
N GLY A 104 -0.11 -60.64 -26.37
CA GLY A 104 -0.70 -61.11 -25.09
C GLY A 104 -0.22 -60.37 -23.84
N VAL A 105 -1.06 -59.88 -22.93
CA VAL A 105 -2.09 -60.64 -22.22
C VAL A 105 -3.22 -59.70 -21.82
N SER A 106 -4.44 -60.17 -22.12
CA SER A 106 -5.70 -59.65 -21.62
C SER A 106 -5.73 -59.61 -20.10
N SER A 107 -6.14 -58.50 -19.51
CA SER A 107 -6.80 -58.49 -18.20
C SER A 107 -7.85 -57.40 -18.20
N SER A 108 -9.03 -57.81 -18.66
CA SER A 108 -10.31 -57.18 -18.34
C SER A 108 -10.47 -57.12 -16.82
N ALA A 109 -10.40 -55.92 -16.26
CA ALA A 109 -11.04 -55.61 -15.00
C ALA A 109 -11.89 -54.35 -15.23
N SER A 110 -13.06 -54.55 -15.81
CA SER A 110 -14.17 -53.61 -15.70
C SER A 110 -14.57 -53.54 -14.22
N ILE A 111 -13.87 -52.71 -13.45
CA ILE A 111 -14.32 -52.32 -12.12
C ILE A 111 -15.51 -51.40 -12.36
N ASN A 112 -16.71 -51.87 -12.00
CA ASN A 112 -17.92 -51.07 -11.94
C ASN A 112 -17.74 -49.94 -10.90
N GLN A 113 -17.03 -48.88 -11.26
CA GLN A 113 -16.92 -47.69 -10.42
C GLN A 113 -18.16 -46.83 -10.61
N ARG A 114 -18.84 -46.54 -9.51
CA ARG A 114 -19.99 -45.64 -9.52
C ARG A 114 -19.51 -44.23 -9.93
N PRO A 115 -20.23 -43.50 -10.79
CA PRO A 115 -19.78 -42.18 -11.23
C PRO A 115 -19.75 -41.22 -10.04
N LEU A 116 -18.56 -40.73 -9.70
CA LEU A 116 -18.34 -39.71 -8.68
C LEU A 116 -18.34 -38.32 -9.29
N LYS A 117 -18.71 -37.32 -8.49
CA LYS A 117 -18.68 -35.92 -8.90
C LYS A 117 -17.24 -35.49 -9.23
N PRO A 118 -16.92 -35.06 -10.47
CA PRO A 118 -15.55 -34.78 -10.87
C PRO A 118 -15.03 -33.48 -10.22
N LEU A 119 -13.87 -33.56 -9.59
CA LEU A 119 -13.14 -32.40 -9.08
C LEU A 119 -12.32 -31.76 -10.20
N GLN A 120 -12.62 -30.51 -10.58
CA GLN A 120 -11.92 -29.80 -11.65
C GLN A 120 -10.62 -29.16 -11.13
N LEU A 121 -9.56 -29.97 -11.04
CA LEU A 121 -8.21 -29.45 -10.76
C LEU A 121 -7.49 -29.11 -12.06
N MET A 122 -6.86 -27.94 -12.11
CA MET A 122 -5.96 -27.59 -13.21
C MET A 122 -4.70 -28.44 -13.14
N LYS A 123 -4.43 -29.21 -14.20
CA LYS A 123 -3.27 -30.10 -14.27
C LYS A 123 -2.01 -29.29 -14.54
N THR A 124 -0.92 -29.61 -13.84
CA THR A 124 0.40 -28.99 -14.05
C THR A 124 1.43 -30.08 -14.31
N ASN A 125 2.41 -29.81 -15.16
CA ASN A 125 3.52 -30.72 -15.38
C ASN A 125 4.50 -30.61 -14.21
N ALA A 126 4.59 -31.64 -13.37
CA ALA A 126 5.52 -31.67 -12.25
C ALA A 126 6.97 -31.69 -12.75
N LYS A 127 7.71 -30.60 -12.54
CA LYS A 127 9.14 -30.49 -12.89
C LYS A 127 10.03 -31.02 -11.76
N GLU A 128 11.26 -31.36 -12.09
CA GLU A 128 12.28 -31.76 -11.11
C GLU A 128 12.52 -30.64 -10.10
N GLY A 129 12.44 -30.95 -8.79
CA GLY A 129 12.49 -29.96 -7.70
C GLY A 129 11.15 -29.29 -7.34
N SER A 130 10.05 -29.56 -8.06
CA SER A 130 8.72 -29.10 -7.64
C SER A 130 8.20 -29.87 -6.43
N LEU A 131 7.29 -29.27 -5.64
CA LEU A 131 6.66 -29.93 -4.48
C LEU A 131 6.14 -31.35 -4.80
N TRP A 132 5.52 -31.51 -5.98
CA TRP A 132 4.99 -32.76 -6.50
C TRP A 132 6.04 -33.83 -6.82
N ASN A 133 7.31 -33.44 -6.97
CA ASN A 133 8.46 -34.31 -7.24
C ASN A 133 9.36 -34.49 -6.00
N VAL A 134 9.40 -33.50 -5.09
CA VAL A 134 10.17 -33.53 -3.83
C VAL A 134 9.66 -34.61 -2.88
N SER A 135 8.34 -34.87 -2.85
CA SER A 135 7.73 -35.90 -2.02
C SER A 135 8.13 -37.35 -2.36
N GLN A 136 8.73 -37.60 -3.52
CA GLN A 136 9.23 -38.94 -3.89
C GLN A 136 10.72 -39.15 -3.59
N LYS A 137 11.54 -38.09 -3.42
CA LYS A 137 13.00 -38.20 -3.24
C LYS A 137 13.45 -38.18 -1.78
N HIS A 138 12.73 -37.51 -0.89
CA HIS A 138 12.97 -37.65 0.54
C HIS A 138 12.05 -38.77 1.04
N GLY A 139 12.62 -39.85 1.58
CA GLY A 139 11.91 -41.04 2.10
C GLY A 139 10.94 -40.78 3.27
N ILE A 140 10.25 -39.64 3.27
CA ILE A 140 9.04 -39.36 4.00
C ILE A 140 7.92 -40.12 3.28
N GLN A 141 7.93 -41.46 3.40
CA GLN A 141 6.67 -42.19 3.44
C GLN A 141 5.98 -41.85 4.76
N SER A 142 5.53 -40.59 4.89
CA SER A 142 4.40 -40.31 5.75
C SER A 142 3.28 -41.13 5.13
N ARG A 143 2.93 -42.23 5.81
CA ARG A 143 1.75 -43.05 5.48
C ARG A 143 0.59 -42.06 5.38
N ALA A 144 0.19 -41.73 4.16
CA ALA A 144 -1.01 -40.97 3.93
C ALA A 144 -2.13 -41.71 4.70
N PRO A 145 -3.02 -40.99 5.40
CA PRO A 145 -4.15 -41.62 6.06
C PRO A 145 -4.85 -42.53 5.05
N GLU A 146 -5.14 -43.77 5.42
CA GLU A 146 -5.97 -44.65 4.59
C GLU A 146 -7.33 -43.98 4.46
N ILE A 147 -7.61 -43.46 3.27
CA ILE A 147 -8.91 -42.86 2.95
C ILE A 147 -9.87 -44.02 2.73
N ASP A 148 -10.98 -44.02 3.47
CA ASP A 148 -12.07 -44.95 3.22
C ASP A 148 -12.71 -44.61 1.86
N ILE A 149 -12.34 -45.39 0.84
CA ILE A 149 -12.83 -45.21 -0.53
C ILE A 149 -14.33 -45.47 -0.60
N THR A 150 -14.86 -46.36 0.25
CA THR A 150 -16.30 -46.68 0.25
C THR A 150 -17.15 -45.56 0.84
N GLU A 151 -16.67 -44.90 1.89
CA GLU A 151 -17.30 -43.69 2.42
C GLU A 151 -17.25 -42.54 1.40
N LEU A 152 -16.07 -42.34 0.79
CA LEU A 152 -15.88 -41.32 -0.24
C LEU A 152 -16.76 -41.58 -1.48
N GLU A 153 -16.89 -42.82 -1.90
CA GLU A 153 -17.79 -43.17 -2.99
C GLU A 153 -19.24 -42.88 -2.64
N SER A 154 -19.69 -43.24 -1.43
CA SER A 154 -21.05 -43.00 -0.93
C SER A 154 -21.42 -41.52 -0.88
N LEU A 155 -20.52 -40.68 -0.35
CA LEU A 155 -20.76 -39.25 -0.15
C LEU A 155 -20.75 -38.43 -1.44
N PHE A 156 -20.06 -38.90 -2.49
CA PHE A 156 -19.81 -38.12 -3.71
C PHE A 156 -20.38 -38.75 -5.00
N LEU A 157 -21.32 -39.69 -4.90
CA LEU A 157 -22.08 -40.20 -6.05
C LEU A 157 -22.78 -39.05 -6.78
N THR A 158 -22.67 -39.02 -8.12
CA THR A 158 -23.63 -38.26 -8.92
C THR A 158 -24.99 -38.94 -8.77
N ALA A 159 -25.96 -38.26 -8.17
CA ALA A 159 -27.34 -38.74 -8.11
C ALA A 159 -27.83 -39.04 -9.53
N SER A 160 -27.88 -40.31 -9.91
CA SER A 160 -28.54 -40.71 -11.14
C SER A 160 -30.04 -40.56 -10.91
N MET A 161 -30.69 -39.85 -11.82
CA MET A 161 -32.14 -39.85 -11.91
C MET A 161 -32.61 -41.31 -11.97
N SER A 162 -33.35 -41.73 -10.95
CA SER A 162 -33.91 -43.06 -10.88
C SER A 162 -35.00 -43.19 -11.93
N THR A 163 -34.67 -43.79 -13.07
CA THR A 163 -35.65 -44.26 -14.04
C THR A 163 -36.28 -45.55 -13.54
N GLY A 164 -37.56 -45.48 -13.18
CA GLY A 164 -38.57 -46.51 -13.42
C GLY A 164 -38.56 -47.77 -12.55
N ALA A 165 -39.52 -47.86 -11.63
CA ALA A 165 -40.16 -49.12 -11.27
C ALA A 165 -41.69 -48.92 -11.27
N HIS A 166 -42.35 -49.59 -12.20
CA HIS A 166 -43.81 -49.62 -12.37
C HIS A 166 -44.53 -50.19 -11.13
N LYS A 167 -45.60 -49.51 -10.67
CA LYS A 167 -46.80 -50.17 -10.15
C LYS A 167 -48.05 -49.30 -10.37
N ASP A 168 -49.09 -49.99 -10.82
CA ASP A 168 -50.43 -49.64 -11.31
C ASP A 168 -51.19 -48.35 -10.89
N ILE A 169 -51.82 -47.77 -11.93
CA ILE A 169 -53.22 -47.28 -12.08
C ILE A 169 -53.83 -46.43 -10.95
N GLY A 170 -54.10 -45.14 -11.25
CA GLY A 170 -55.21 -44.39 -10.63
C GLY A 170 -55.08 -42.86 -10.55
N GLN A 171 -55.53 -42.15 -11.59
CA GLN A 171 -56.02 -40.74 -11.64
C GLN A 171 -55.12 -39.54 -11.27
N PRO A 172 -55.36 -38.35 -11.89
CA PRO A 172 -54.37 -37.29 -12.03
C PRO A 172 -54.39 -36.31 -10.85
N GLY A 173 -53.30 -36.29 -10.08
CA GLY A 173 -52.99 -35.22 -9.14
C GLY A 173 -52.23 -34.10 -9.86
N SER A 174 -52.82 -32.91 -9.85
CA SER A 174 -52.26 -31.66 -10.38
C SER A 174 -50.83 -31.39 -9.86
N GLU A 175 -49.81 -31.75 -10.65
CA GLU A 175 -48.48 -31.16 -10.50
C GLU A 175 -48.57 -29.69 -10.89
N LYS A 176 -48.45 -28.82 -9.87
CA LYS A 176 -48.17 -27.40 -10.08
C LYS A 176 -46.90 -27.30 -10.91
N LEU A 177 -47.06 -26.99 -12.20
CA LEU A 177 -45.98 -26.52 -13.06
C LEU A 177 -45.31 -25.34 -12.34
N LYS A 178 -44.19 -25.62 -11.68
CA LYS A 178 -43.24 -24.59 -11.26
C LYS A 178 -42.79 -23.96 -12.58
N PRO A 179 -42.99 -22.65 -12.81
CA PRO A 179 -42.67 -22.05 -14.10
C PRO A 179 -41.21 -22.34 -14.41
N GLU A 180 -40.99 -23.01 -15.53
CA GLU A 180 -39.67 -23.35 -16.04
C GLU A 180 -38.99 -22.03 -16.40
N ASN A 181 -38.22 -21.49 -15.46
CA ASN A 181 -37.52 -20.23 -15.66
C ASN A 181 -36.47 -20.44 -16.76
N ILE A 182 -36.52 -19.59 -17.79
CA ILE A 182 -35.63 -19.65 -18.93
C ILE A 182 -34.27 -19.11 -18.47
N CYS A 183 -33.28 -19.98 -18.48
CA CYS A 183 -31.90 -19.69 -18.08
C CYS A 183 -31.07 -19.44 -19.35
N LEU A 184 -30.66 -18.20 -19.58
CA LEU A 184 -29.85 -17.78 -20.73
C LEU A 184 -28.36 -17.70 -20.37
N VAL A 185 -28.06 -17.59 -19.08
CA VAL A 185 -26.71 -17.52 -18.55
C VAL A 185 -26.23 -18.93 -18.16
N LYS A 186 -24.92 -19.18 -18.22
CA LYS A 186 -24.34 -20.47 -17.80
C LYS A 186 -24.79 -20.80 -16.36
N PRO A 187 -25.27 -22.02 -16.06
CA PRO A 187 -25.83 -22.37 -14.74
C PRO A 187 -24.90 -22.05 -13.56
N LEU A 188 -23.59 -22.30 -13.70
CA LEU A 188 -22.60 -21.97 -12.66
C LEU A 188 -22.55 -20.46 -12.39
N ARG A 189 -22.61 -19.63 -13.43
CA ARG A 189 -22.55 -18.18 -13.32
C ARG A 189 -23.86 -17.62 -12.73
N ALA A 190 -25.00 -18.18 -13.10
CA ALA A 190 -26.29 -17.87 -12.51
C ALA A 190 -26.36 -18.22 -11.01
N SER A 191 -25.87 -19.41 -10.61
CA SER A 191 -25.83 -19.81 -9.19
C SER A 191 -24.85 -18.97 -8.37
N THR A 192 -23.68 -18.59 -8.91
CA THR A 192 -22.77 -17.66 -8.22
C THR A 192 -23.43 -16.29 -8.03
N TRP A 193 -24.21 -15.84 -9.00
CA TRP A 193 -24.96 -14.59 -8.93
C TRP A 193 -26.06 -14.61 -7.87
N GLU A 194 -26.85 -15.69 -7.80
CA GLU A 194 -27.89 -15.85 -6.78
C GLU A 194 -27.32 -15.82 -5.35
N ILE A 195 -26.18 -16.48 -5.13
CA ILE A 195 -25.47 -16.44 -3.84
C ILE A 195 -25.03 -15.01 -3.50
N MET A 196 -24.55 -14.27 -4.49
CA MET A 196 -24.06 -12.90 -4.31
C MET A 196 -25.19 -11.92 -4.02
N LEU A 197 -26.31 -12.01 -4.74
CA LEU A 197 -27.52 -11.21 -4.45
C LEU A 197 -28.02 -11.47 -3.03
N GLY A 198 -27.99 -12.73 -2.58
CA GLY A 198 -28.29 -13.10 -1.19
C GLY A 198 -27.37 -12.43 -0.16
N LYS A 199 -26.17 -11.98 -0.54
CA LYS A 199 -25.27 -11.22 0.34
C LYS A 199 -25.55 -9.71 0.34
N ILE A 200 -26.16 -9.18 -0.71
CA ILE A 200 -26.49 -7.76 -0.81
C ILE A 200 -27.78 -7.45 -0.03
N ASN A 201 -28.71 -8.41 0.08
CA ASN A 201 -29.97 -8.28 0.85
C ASN A 201 -30.80 -7.03 0.50
N LEU A 202 -30.73 -6.57 -0.76
CA LEU A 202 -31.53 -5.48 -1.28
C LEU A 202 -32.32 -5.95 -2.50
N PRO A 203 -33.56 -5.49 -2.68
CA PRO A 203 -34.30 -5.79 -3.89
C PRO A 203 -33.68 -5.05 -5.10
N LEU A 204 -33.77 -5.67 -6.28
CA LEU A 204 -33.17 -5.18 -7.53
C LEU A 204 -33.44 -3.69 -7.82
N PRO A 205 -34.68 -3.17 -7.67
CA PRO A 205 -34.96 -1.75 -7.95
C PRO A 205 -34.23 -0.80 -7.01
N ASP A 206 -34.05 -1.19 -5.75
CA ASP A 206 -33.38 -0.37 -4.75
C ASP A 206 -31.87 -0.33 -5.00
N ILE A 207 -31.28 -1.42 -5.49
CA ILE A 207 -29.86 -1.44 -5.92
C ILE A 207 -29.63 -0.44 -7.05
N ILE A 208 -30.48 -0.46 -8.09
CA ILE A 208 -30.37 0.48 -9.22
C ILE A 208 -30.54 1.91 -8.75
N LYS A 209 -31.55 2.16 -7.91
CA LYS A 209 -31.81 3.48 -7.35
C LYS A 209 -30.60 3.99 -6.57
N ALA A 210 -30.03 3.16 -5.70
CA ALA A 210 -28.85 3.51 -4.91
C ALA A 210 -27.63 3.82 -5.79
N ILE A 211 -27.41 3.08 -6.88
CA ILE A 211 -26.34 3.36 -7.85
C ILE A 211 -26.57 4.71 -8.54
N LEU A 212 -27.80 4.97 -8.99
CA LEU A 212 -28.13 6.21 -9.70
C LEU A 212 -28.23 7.43 -8.78
N SER A 213 -28.40 7.28 -7.48
CA SER A 213 -28.38 8.39 -6.52
C SER A 213 -27.10 8.50 -5.71
N LEU A 214 -26.11 7.61 -5.95
CA LEU A 214 -24.88 7.50 -5.16
C LEU A 214 -25.15 7.42 -3.64
N ASP A 215 -26.17 6.64 -3.25
CA ASP A 215 -26.65 6.60 -1.86
C ASP A 215 -25.77 5.71 -0.97
N SER A 216 -24.81 6.34 -0.29
CA SER A 216 -23.88 5.69 0.64
C SER A 216 -24.54 5.08 1.87
N SER A 217 -25.81 5.39 2.16
CA SER A 217 -26.56 4.80 3.28
C SER A 217 -27.18 3.46 2.92
N ALA A 218 -27.53 3.26 1.66
CA ALA A 218 -28.15 2.04 1.17
C ALA A 218 -27.11 0.94 0.87
N MET A 219 -25.89 1.31 0.46
CA MET A 219 -24.87 0.37 0.00
C MET A 219 -23.50 0.60 0.61
N SER A 220 -22.88 -0.47 1.10
CA SER A 220 -21.49 -0.47 1.56
C SER A 220 -20.49 -0.63 0.40
N VAL A 221 -19.26 -0.14 0.61
CA VAL A 221 -18.15 -0.29 -0.33
C VAL A 221 -17.89 -1.76 -0.70
N HIS A 222 -17.98 -2.66 0.27
CA HIS A 222 -17.79 -4.09 0.04
C HIS A 222 -18.88 -4.69 -0.88
N GLN A 223 -20.14 -4.28 -0.71
CA GLN A 223 -21.22 -4.67 -1.62
C GLN A 223 -20.99 -4.13 -3.04
N LEU A 224 -20.46 -2.92 -3.18
CA LEU A 224 -20.12 -2.34 -4.48
C LEU A 224 -18.96 -3.08 -5.17
N TYR A 225 -17.91 -3.47 -4.45
CA TYR A 225 -16.83 -4.26 -5.03
C TYR A 225 -17.31 -5.63 -5.51
N ASN A 226 -18.17 -6.30 -4.73
CA ASN A 226 -18.83 -7.52 -5.17
C ASN A 226 -19.63 -7.26 -6.47
N LEU A 227 -20.42 -6.19 -6.54
CA LEU A 227 -21.16 -5.85 -7.77
C LEU A 227 -20.24 -5.56 -8.97
N ILE A 228 -19.10 -4.92 -8.76
CA ILE A 228 -18.12 -4.64 -9.82
C ILE A 228 -17.50 -5.93 -10.37
N GLU A 229 -17.20 -6.89 -9.49
CA GLU A 229 -16.62 -8.19 -9.85
C GLU A 229 -17.62 -9.05 -10.64
N PHE A 230 -18.87 -9.08 -10.19
CA PHE A 230 -19.93 -9.90 -10.80
C PHE A 230 -20.76 -9.16 -11.85
N CYS A 231 -20.42 -7.91 -12.17
CA CYS A 231 -21.12 -7.11 -13.18
C CYS A 231 -21.26 -7.90 -14.51
N PRO A 232 -22.45 -7.92 -15.14
CA PRO A 232 -22.67 -8.59 -16.41
C PRO A 232 -21.69 -8.09 -17.48
N THR A 233 -21.21 -8.98 -18.36
CA THR A 233 -20.41 -8.55 -19.51
C THR A 233 -21.28 -7.88 -20.56
N LYS A 234 -20.67 -7.14 -21.49
CA LYS A 234 -21.41 -6.49 -22.58
C LYS A 234 -22.15 -7.51 -23.42
N GLU A 235 -21.51 -8.64 -23.69
CA GLU A 235 -22.08 -9.75 -24.45
C GLU A 235 -23.28 -10.36 -23.74
N GLU A 236 -23.19 -10.56 -22.42
CA GLU A 236 -24.30 -11.07 -21.61
C GLU A 236 -25.48 -10.10 -21.57
N MET A 237 -25.21 -8.80 -21.48
CA MET A 237 -26.27 -7.78 -21.55
C MET A 237 -26.96 -7.78 -22.92
N GLU A 238 -26.24 -7.97 -24.02
CA GLU A 238 -26.84 -8.03 -25.37
C GLU A 238 -27.62 -9.34 -25.61
N ILE A 239 -27.15 -10.48 -25.08
CA ILE A 239 -27.89 -11.75 -25.11
C ILE A 239 -29.22 -11.60 -24.39
N VAL A 240 -29.20 -11.00 -23.21
CA VAL A 240 -30.41 -10.82 -22.39
C VAL A 240 -31.34 -9.74 -22.97
N LYS A 241 -30.82 -8.70 -23.63
CA LYS A 241 -31.62 -7.72 -24.37
C LYS A 241 -32.30 -8.30 -25.61
N SER A 242 -31.64 -9.21 -26.32
CA SER A 242 -32.17 -9.82 -27.55
C SER A 242 -33.24 -10.88 -27.30
N TYR A 243 -33.51 -11.23 -26.04
CA TYR A 243 -34.59 -12.12 -25.66
C TYR A 243 -35.97 -11.48 -25.90
N THR A 244 -36.72 -12.06 -26.84
CA THR A 244 -38.05 -11.61 -27.29
C THR A 244 -39.22 -12.24 -26.54
N GLY A 245 -38.96 -13.15 -25.59
CA GLY A 245 -40.01 -13.80 -24.80
C GLY A 245 -40.48 -12.99 -23.58
N TYR A 246 -41.29 -13.61 -22.72
CA TYR A 246 -41.78 -12.97 -21.50
C TYR A 246 -40.66 -12.77 -20.48
N LYS A 247 -40.21 -11.52 -20.30
CA LYS A 247 -39.13 -11.13 -19.37
C LYS A 247 -39.35 -11.60 -17.91
N LYS A 248 -40.61 -11.83 -17.51
CA LYS A 248 -40.97 -12.37 -16.18
C LYS A 248 -40.70 -13.87 -16.00
N MET A 249 -40.45 -14.60 -17.09
CA MET A 249 -40.10 -16.03 -17.07
C MET A 249 -38.58 -16.26 -17.06
N LEU A 250 -37.78 -15.19 -17.11
CA LEU A 250 -36.33 -15.27 -16.96
C LEU A 250 -35.97 -15.50 -15.48
N GLY A 251 -34.86 -16.21 -15.24
CA GLY A 251 -34.29 -16.38 -13.90
C GLY A 251 -33.95 -15.05 -13.21
N GLN A 252 -33.79 -15.06 -11.88
CA GLN A 252 -33.49 -13.82 -11.13
C GLN A 252 -32.18 -13.16 -11.58
N CYS A 253 -31.20 -13.97 -11.99
CA CYS A 253 -29.94 -13.51 -12.58
C CYS A 253 -30.18 -12.73 -13.88
N GLU A 254 -30.91 -13.31 -14.84
CA GLU A 254 -31.23 -12.68 -16.11
C GLU A 254 -32.10 -11.42 -15.96
N GLN A 255 -33.00 -11.39 -14.96
CA GLN A 255 -33.77 -10.19 -14.62
C GLN A 255 -32.86 -9.06 -14.12
N PHE A 256 -31.86 -9.35 -13.27
CA PHE A 256 -30.85 -8.36 -12.90
C PHE A 256 -30.05 -7.87 -14.11
N PHE A 257 -29.70 -8.77 -15.04
CA PHE A 257 -28.92 -8.42 -16.23
C PHE A 257 -29.71 -7.48 -17.14
N LEU A 258 -31.02 -7.70 -17.28
CA LEU A 258 -31.95 -6.79 -17.99
C LEU A 258 -31.98 -5.39 -17.36
N GLU A 259 -32.03 -5.33 -16.03
CA GLU A 259 -32.04 -4.06 -15.32
C GLU A 259 -30.71 -3.31 -15.44
N CYS A 260 -29.58 -4.03 -15.34
CA CYS A 260 -28.26 -3.44 -15.56
C CYS A 260 -28.04 -2.98 -16.99
N ALA A 261 -28.59 -3.71 -17.95
CA ALA A 261 -28.57 -3.36 -19.37
C ALA A 261 -29.27 -2.02 -19.68
N LYS A 262 -30.16 -1.53 -18.80
CA LYS A 262 -30.77 -0.20 -18.91
C LYS A 262 -29.84 0.92 -18.48
N ILE A 263 -28.83 0.62 -17.67
CA ILE A 263 -27.88 1.61 -17.13
C ILE A 263 -26.65 1.64 -18.05
N PRO A 264 -26.43 2.74 -18.80
CA PRO A 264 -25.21 2.88 -19.59
C PRO A 264 -24.00 2.82 -18.68
N ARG A 265 -22.93 2.11 -19.09
CA ARG A 265 -21.65 2.09 -18.37
C ARG A 265 -21.78 1.80 -16.86
N ILE A 266 -22.63 0.84 -16.48
CA ILE A 266 -22.86 0.48 -15.08
C ILE A 266 -21.58 0.17 -14.29
N LYS A 267 -20.60 -0.52 -14.90
CA LYS A 267 -19.34 -0.87 -14.22
C LYS A 267 -18.49 0.37 -13.87
N PRO A 268 -18.27 1.33 -14.80
CA PRO A 268 -17.75 2.66 -14.46
C PRO A 268 -18.53 3.38 -13.35
N LYS A 269 -19.86 3.47 -13.45
CA LYS A 269 -20.69 4.14 -12.43
C LYS A 269 -20.55 3.51 -11.04
N LEU A 270 -20.50 2.18 -10.95
CA LEU A 270 -20.24 1.45 -9.70
C LEU A 270 -18.86 1.77 -9.11
N ARG A 271 -17.82 1.89 -9.95
CA ARG A 271 -16.48 2.26 -9.50
C ARG A 271 -16.44 3.69 -8.97
N VAL A 272 -17.11 4.61 -9.64
CA VAL A 272 -17.26 6.00 -9.18
C VAL A 272 -18.00 6.03 -7.86
N PHE A 273 -19.08 5.27 -7.71
CA PHE A 273 -19.82 5.19 -6.46
C PHE A 273 -18.97 4.63 -5.30
N ALA A 274 -18.20 3.56 -5.54
CA ALA A 274 -17.27 3.05 -4.53
C ALA A 274 -16.21 4.09 -4.14
N PHE A 275 -15.73 4.87 -5.12
CA PHE A 275 -14.82 5.98 -4.88
C PHE A 275 -15.47 7.11 -4.07
N THR A 276 -16.70 7.53 -4.38
CA THR A 276 -17.36 8.62 -3.63
C THR A 276 -17.56 8.28 -2.15
N ILE A 277 -17.82 7.00 -1.82
CA ILE A 277 -17.92 6.55 -0.43
C ILE A 277 -16.55 6.55 0.27
N THR A 278 -15.49 6.18 -0.44
CA THR A 278 -14.15 6.01 0.17
C THR A 278 -13.31 7.29 0.18
N PHE A 279 -13.65 8.28 -0.66
CA PHE A 279 -12.88 9.51 -0.86
C PHE A 279 -12.56 10.23 0.44
N SER A 280 -13.58 10.58 1.24
CA SER A 280 -13.37 11.35 2.48
C SER A 280 -12.48 10.63 3.48
N SER A 281 -12.60 9.30 3.58
CA SER A 281 -11.71 8.52 4.45
C SER A 281 -10.28 8.49 3.91
N GLN A 282 -10.07 8.36 2.60
CA GLN A 282 -8.74 8.38 2.00
C GLN A 282 -8.07 9.75 2.19
N VAL A 283 -8.80 10.85 1.95
CA VAL A 283 -8.30 12.22 2.17
C VAL A 283 -7.95 12.46 3.64
N ASN A 284 -8.83 12.08 4.56
CA ASN A 284 -8.59 12.26 6.00
C ASN A 284 -7.40 11.43 6.48
N ASN A 285 -7.33 10.15 6.14
CA ASN A 285 -6.22 9.28 6.54
C ASN A 285 -4.87 9.82 6.03
N LEU A 286 -4.83 10.29 4.78
CA LEU A 286 -3.63 10.91 4.22
C LEU A 286 -3.31 12.22 4.93
N SER A 287 -4.29 13.08 5.16
CA SER A 287 -4.11 14.37 5.85
C SER A 287 -3.62 14.21 7.30
N GLU A 288 -4.16 13.25 8.05
CA GLU A 288 -3.71 12.93 9.41
C GLU A 288 -2.26 12.46 9.42
N SER A 289 -1.90 11.61 8.46
CA SER A 289 -0.54 11.12 8.30
C SER A 289 0.43 12.25 7.96
N LEU A 290 0.07 13.13 7.03
CA LEU A 290 0.84 14.32 6.66
C LEU A 290 1.05 15.26 7.85
N THR A 291 -0.02 15.51 8.62
CA THR A 291 0.03 16.36 9.82
C THR A 291 0.97 15.76 10.87
N THR A 292 0.88 14.45 11.11
CA THR A 292 1.75 13.75 12.09
C THR A 292 3.23 13.89 11.74
N ILE A 293 3.62 13.79 10.46
CA ILE A 293 5.01 14.00 10.04
C ILE A 293 5.42 15.46 10.19
N LYS A 294 4.56 16.41 9.79
CA LYS A 294 4.83 17.84 9.94
C LYS A 294 5.11 18.18 11.40
N ASP A 295 4.25 17.74 12.31
CA ASP A 295 4.39 17.99 13.74
C ASP A 295 5.63 17.30 14.31
N ALA A 296 5.89 16.03 13.96
CA ALA A 296 7.10 15.33 14.40
C ALA A 296 8.38 16.02 13.89
N THR A 297 8.41 16.48 12.63
CA THR A 297 9.55 17.22 12.07
C THR A 297 9.79 18.49 12.86
N LYS A 298 8.73 19.26 13.10
CA LYS A 298 8.79 20.52 13.83
C LYS A 298 9.27 20.30 15.27
N GLU A 299 8.70 19.35 15.98
CA GLU A 299 9.12 18.96 17.34
C GLU A 299 10.61 18.63 17.42
N ILE A 300 11.12 17.83 16.47
CA ILE A 300 12.54 17.44 16.43
C ILE A 300 13.44 18.66 16.18
N MET A 301 13.07 19.52 15.22
CA MET A 301 13.90 20.67 14.83
C MET A 301 13.84 21.82 15.86
N GLU A 302 12.73 21.97 16.57
CA GLU A 302 12.53 23.03 17.56
C GLU A 302 12.91 22.61 18.99
N SER A 303 13.10 21.31 19.27
CA SER A 303 13.50 20.84 20.61
C SER A 303 14.92 21.30 20.96
N THR A 304 15.00 22.37 21.75
CA THR A 304 16.26 22.87 22.32
C THR A 304 16.93 21.85 23.24
N LYS A 305 16.15 20.96 23.88
CA LYS A 305 16.69 19.90 24.74
C LYS A 305 17.41 18.83 23.91
N LEU A 306 16.81 18.40 22.80
CA LEU A 306 17.43 17.46 21.87
C LEU A 306 18.73 18.02 21.32
N VAL A 307 18.74 19.29 20.89
CA VAL A 307 19.94 19.97 20.40
C VAL A 307 21.06 19.95 21.44
N LYS A 308 20.77 20.27 22.71
CA LYS A 308 21.76 20.22 23.79
C LYS A 308 22.29 18.81 24.05
N ILE A 309 21.43 17.80 24.01
CA ILE A 309 21.87 16.39 24.13
C ILE A 309 22.82 16.02 22.99
N MET A 310 22.50 16.41 21.75
CA MET A 310 23.37 16.18 20.60
C MET A 310 24.72 16.89 20.76
N GLN A 311 24.76 18.10 21.32
CA GLN A 311 26.01 18.82 21.61
C GLN A 311 26.86 18.13 22.69
N ILE A 312 26.25 17.56 23.72
CA ILE A 312 26.97 16.81 24.76
C ILE A 312 27.56 15.53 24.14
N ILE A 313 26.78 14.80 23.34
CA ILE A 313 27.24 13.62 22.59
C ILE A 313 28.42 14.00 21.70
N PHE A 314 28.31 15.10 20.96
CA PHE A 314 29.37 15.60 20.08
C PHE A 314 30.66 15.89 20.85
N THR A 315 30.56 16.57 21.99
CA THR A 315 31.69 16.91 22.86
C THR A 315 32.38 15.65 23.40
N MET A 316 31.59 14.67 23.86
CA MET A 316 32.09 13.39 24.36
C MET A 316 32.78 12.58 23.24
N GLY A 317 32.16 12.49 22.06
CA GLY A 317 32.72 11.81 20.90
C GLY A 317 34.04 12.40 20.45
N ASN A 318 34.11 13.73 20.29
CA ASN A 318 35.35 14.43 19.94
C ASN A 318 36.45 14.23 20.97
N LYS A 319 36.11 14.22 22.26
CA LYS A 319 37.10 13.99 23.31
C LYS A 319 37.70 12.59 23.26
N LEU A 320 36.89 11.57 22.97
CA LEU A 320 37.34 10.19 22.82
C LEU A 320 38.16 9.98 21.53
N ASN A 321 37.78 10.68 20.45
CA ASN A 321 38.43 10.56 19.14
C ASN A 321 39.65 11.48 18.97
N ALA A 322 39.95 12.36 19.93
CA ALA A 322 41.08 13.28 19.86
C ALA A 322 42.46 12.60 19.65
N CYS A 323 42.58 11.31 19.98
CA CYS A 323 43.81 10.53 19.82
C CYS A 323 43.72 9.48 18.71
N THR A 324 42.64 9.43 17.93
CA THR A 324 42.49 8.48 16.81
C THR A 324 42.78 9.16 15.47
N THR A 325 43.05 8.37 14.43
CA THR A 325 43.22 8.86 13.05
C THR A 325 41.97 9.57 12.49
N GLU A 326 40.83 9.45 13.17
CA GLU A 326 39.56 10.08 12.79
C GLU A 326 39.49 11.58 13.16
N GLY A 327 40.36 12.06 14.06
CA GLY A 327 40.51 13.49 14.38
C GLY A 327 39.27 14.17 14.98
N SER A 328 39.34 15.50 15.12
CA SER A 328 38.20 16.33 15.54
C SER A 328 37.27 16.56 14.35
N THR A 329 36.03 16.09 14.43
CA THR A 329 35.05 16.26 13.34
C THR A 329 34.13 17.46 13.62
N GLY A 330 33.53 18.02 12.56
CA GLY A 330 32.53 19.08 12.66
C GLY A 330 31.11 18.59 12.98
N GLY A 331 30.89 17.27 13.03
CA GLY A 331 29.61 16.62 13.32
C GLY A 331 29.71 15.09 13.28
N PHE A 332 28.61 14.40 13.61
CA PHE A 332 28.48 12.95 13.51
C PHE A 332 27.18 12.56 12.81
N ARG A 333 27.23 11.53 11.97
CA ARG A 333 26.05 10.92 11.33
C ARG A 333 25.14 10.25 12.36
N LEU A 334 23.84 10.24 12.09
CA LEU A 334 22.81 9.71 12.98
C LEU A 334 23.02 8.22 13.30
N ASP A 335 23.53 7.45 12.34
CA ASP A 335 23.84 6.03 12.49
C ASP A 335 24.89 5.76 13.59
N ASN A 336 25.74 6.74 13.91
CA ASN A 336 26.76 6.62 14.95
C ASN A 336 26.15 6.61 16.37
N PHE A 337 24.91 7.08 16.57
CA PHE A 337 24.25 7.04 17.87
C PHE A 337 24.05 5.62 18.38
N ARG A 338 23.95 4.64 17.49
CA ARG A 338 23.93 3.24 17.87
C ARG A 338 25.18 2.86 18.67
N ASN A 339 26.34 3.42 18.32
CA ASN A 339 27.64 3.07 18.92
C ASN A 339 27.74 3.53 20.38
N LEU A 340 27.00 4.56 20.81
CA LEU A 340 26.96 5.00 22.21
C LEU A 340 26.56 3.88 23.18
N GLY A 341 25.71 2.96 22.73
CA GLY A 341 25.31 1.78 23.50
C GLY A 341 26.29 0.60 23.42
N TYR A 342 27.31 0.65 22.56
CA TYR A 342 28.31 -0.40 22.37
C TYR A 342 29.72 0.01 22.80
N THR A 343 29.97 1.30 23.01
CA THR A 343 31.21 1.79 23.60
C THR A 343 31.15 1.63 25.11
N TYR A 344 31.95 0.70 25.65
CA TYR A 344 32.03 0.43 27.09
C TYR A 344 33.17 1.20 27.75
N ALA A 345 32.99 1.55 29.02
CA ALA A 345 34.10 1.95 29.88
C ALA A 345 35.05 0.77 30.13
N THR A 346 36.23 1.05 30.69
CA THR A 346 37.30 0.07 30.94
C THR A 346 36.81 -1.14 31.75
N ASP A 347 35.87 -0.94 32.68
CA ASP A 347 35.31 -1.98 33.53
C ASP A 347 34.23 -2.84 32.85
N LYS A 348 33.84 -2.49 31.61
CA LYS A 348 32.77 -3.13 30.81
C LYS A 348 31.40 -3.16 31.48
N LYS A 349 31.17 -2.38 32.53
CA LYS A 349 29.89 -2.34 33.25
C LYS A 349 28.99 -1.21 32.78
N ILE A 350 29.58 -0.07 32.41
CA ILE A 350 28.86 1.10 31.93
C ILE A 350 29.21 1.38 30.47
N THR A 351 28.21 1.82 29.71
CA THR A 351 28.42 2.29 28.32
C THR A 351 28.57 3.80 28.28
N LEU A 352 29.03 4.33 27.15
CA LEU A 352 29.09 5.77 26.91
C LEU A 352 27.72 6.42 27.03
N LEU A 353 26.64 5.71 26.65
CA LEU A 353 25.26 6.17 26.84
C LEU A 353 24.87 6.26 28.32
N HIS A 354 25.31 5.32 29.17
CA HIS A 354 25.09 5.44 30.62
C HIS A 354 25.83 6.64 31.19
N TYR A 355 27.07 6.88 30.74
CA TYR A 355 27.84 8.03 31.18
C TYR A 355 27.21 9.35 30.72
N LEU A 356 26.69 9.42 29.48
CA LEU A 356 25.89 10.56 29.01
C LEU A 356 24.70 10.83 29.93
N CYS A 357 23.90 9.80 30.25
CA CYS A 357 22.73 9.96 31.12
C CYS A 357 23.13 10.46 32.52
N LYS A 358 24.27 9.99 33.05
CA LYS A 358 24.82 10.44 34.34
C LYS A 358 25.21 11.93 34.26
N VAL A 359 25.99 12.33 33.25
CA VAL A 359 26.41 13.72 33.05
C VAL A 359 25.21 14.66 32.91
N VAL A 360 24.20 14.24 32.15
CA VAL A 360 22.96 15.00 31.98
C VAL A 360 22.21 15.14 33.30
N ALA A 361 22.07 14.06 34.09
CA ALA A 361 21.40 14.10 35.37
C ALA A 361 22.10 15.02 36.39
N GLU A 362 23.44 15.00 36.42
CA GLU A 362 24.24 15.79 37.36
C GLU A 362 24.30 17.29 36.98
N GLN A 363 24.45 17.60 35.69
CA GLN A 363 24.73 18.98 35.25
C GLN A 363 23.50 19.71 34.73
N THR A 364 22.60 19.00 34.05
CA THR A 364 21.45 19.60 33.34
C THR A 364 20.23 18.67 33.38
N PRO A 365 19.65 18.39 34.57
CA PRO A 365 18.60 17.38 34.72
C PRO A 365 17.33 17.69 33.91
N VAL A 366 17.09 18.95 33.57
CA VAL A 366 16.00 19.41 32.68
C VAL A 366 16.08 18.84 31.25
N LEU A 367 17.19 18.20 30.86
CA LEU A 367 17.30 17.52 29.56
C LEU A 367 16.86 16.05 29.64
N LEU A 368 16.68 15.46 30.82
CA LEU A 368 16.32 14.04 30.96
C LEU A 368 14.94 13.70 30.35
N ASP A 369 14.05 14.69 30.28
CA ASP A 369 12.70 14.58 29.73
C ASP A 369 12.58 15.18 28.32
N PHE A 370 13.68 15.27 27.56
CA PHE A 370 13.65 15.76 26.18
C PHE A 370 12.69 14.96 25.28
N ASP A 371 12.42 13.69 25.62
CA ASP A 371 11.46 12.86 24.90
C ASP A 371 10.03 13.41 25.00
N LYS A 372 9.74 14.27 25.98
CA LYS A 372 8.46 14.96 26.12
C LYS A 372 8.25 16.06 25.08
N ASP A 373 9.33 16.58 24.50
CA ASP A 373 9.24 17.52 23.39
C ASP A 373 8.89 16.80 22.07
N LEU A 374 8.98 15.46 22.02
CA LEU A 374 8.91 14.62 20.81
C LEU A 374 7.65 13.73 20.83
N ILE A 375 6.48 14.34 20.97
CA ILE A 375 5.20 13.68 21.20
C ILE A 375 4.80 12.80 20.00
N HIS A 376 5.00 13.29 18.78
CA HIS A 376 4.57 12.60 17.56
C HIS A 376 5.63 11.65 17.01
N LEU A 377 6.82 11.57 17.63
CA LEU A 377 7.94 10.77 17.13
C LEU A 377 7.57 9.28 16.97
N GLN A 378 6.87 8.70 17.95
CA GLN A 378 6.48 7.29 17.88
C GLN A 378 5.43 7.04 16.80
N SER A 379 4.41 7.90 16.70
CA SER A 379 3.38 7.79 15.67
C SER A 379 3.97 7.96 14.27
N ALA A 380 4.85 8.95 14.08
CA ALA A 380 5.53 9.19 12.82
C ALA A 380 6.40 7.99 12.37
N SER A 381 6.96 7.22 13.31
CA SER A 381 7.76 6.03 12.99
C SER A 381 6.97 4.87 12.39
N MET A 382 5.65 4.87 12.57
CA MET A 382 4.75 3.84 12.04
C MET A 382 4.29 4.16 10.61
N ILE A 383 4.57 5.37 10.13
CA ILE A 383 4.09 5.84 8.85
C ILE A 383 5.09 5.50 7.74
N GLN A 384 4.59 5.02 6.60
CA GLN A 384 5.38 4.67 5.43
C GLN A 384 5.12 5.66 4.30
N ILE A 385 6.13 6.41 3.88
CA ILE A 385 5.98 7.44 2.85
C ILE A 385 5.59 6.83 1.50
N LYS A 386 6.07 5.61 1.19
CA LYS A 386 5.69 4.90 -0.04
C LYS A 386 4.17 4.70 -0.16
N SER A 387 3.50 4.37 0.95
CA SER A 387 2.04 4.23 0.97
C SER A 387 1.34 5.53 0.60
N TRP A 388 1.89 6.68 1.00
CA TRP A 388 1.25 7.97 0.74
C TRP A 388 1.27 8.37 -0.73
N HIS A 389 2.32 8.01 -1.46
CA HIS A 389 2.35 8.22 -2.91
C HIS A 389 1.23 7.41 -3.58
N GLU A 390 1.07 6.16 -3.16
CA GLU A 390 0.00 5.28 -3.65
C GLU A 390 -1.38 5.84 -3.29
N ASP A 391 -1.56 6.32 -2.05
CA ASP A 391 -2.81 6.90 -1.56
C ASP A 391 -3.16 8.20 -2.31
N LYS A 392 -2.21 9.15 -2.42
CA LYS A 392 -2.39 10.39 -3.18
C LYS A 392 -2.73 10.10 -4.64
N TYR A 393 -2.00 9.17 -5.26
CA TYR A 393 -2.24 8.78 -6.64
C TYR A 393 -3.61 8.11 -6.82
N ALA A 394 -4.02 7.25 -5.89
CA ALA A 394 -5.33 6.61 -5.91
C ALA A 394 -6.47 7.63 -5.81
N ILE A 395 -6.32 8.64 -4.94
CA ILE A 395 -7.28 9.73 -4.79
C ILE A 395 -7.40 10.55 -6.08
N ILE A 396 -6.26 11.01 -6.63
CA ILE A 396 -6.21 11.82 -7.85
C ILE A 396 -6.82 11.07 -9.05
N ASN A 397 -6.36 9.84 -9.29
CA ASN A 397 -6.84 9.02 -10.40
C ASN A 397 -8.31 8.61 -10.22
N GLY A 398 -8.75 8.41 -8.98
CA GLY A 398 -10.16 8.19 -8.64
C GLY A 398 -11.02 9.40 -9.03
N PHE A 399 -10.56 10.61 -8.71
CA PHE A 399 -11.23 11.85 -9.06
C PHE A 399 -11.28 12.07 -10.58
N GLU A 400 -10.17 11.87 -11.30
CA GLU A 400 -10.15 11.94 -12.76
C GLU A 400 -11.12 10.95 -13.41
N LYS A 401 -11.21 9.72 -12.89
CA LYS A 401 -12.19 8.72 -13.36
C LYS A 401 -13.63 9.15 -13.08
N ALA A 402 -13.88 9.77 -11.93
CA ALA A 402 -15.18 10.32 -11.59
C ALA A 402 -15.57 11.47 -12.53
N GLN A 403 -14.64 12.38 -12.84
CA GLN A 403 -14.85 13.46 -13.80
C GLN A 403 -15.12 12.93 -15.21
N ASN A 404 -14.32 11.96 -15.68
CA ASN A 404 -14.52 11.34 -16.99
C ASN A 404 -15.89 10.65 -17.12
N GLU A 405 -16.34 9.93 -16.08
CA GLU A 405 -17.67 9.31 -16.11
C GLU A 405 -18.78 10.35 -15.96
N PHE A 406 -18.57 11.44 -15.21
CA PHE A 406 -19.49 12.57 -15.19
C PHE A 406 -19.68 13.08 -16.61
N ASP A 407 -18.61 13.44 -17.33
CA ASP A 407 -18.66 13.96 -18.69
C ASP A 407 -19.28 12.95 -19.67
N ALA A 408 -18.89 11.67 -19.60
CA ALA A 408 -19.46 10.62 -20.45
C ALA A 408 -20.97 10.42 -20.23
N SER A 409 -21.46 10.67 -19.01
CA SER A 409 -22.88 10.53 -18.66
C SER A 409 -23.80 11.57 -19.31
N ASP A 410 -23.26 12.59 -19.99
CA ASP A 410 -24.08 13.59 -20.71
C ASP A 410 -24.90 12.92 -21.81
N ASN A 411 -24.27 11.94 -22.46
CA ASN A 411 -24.81 11.24 -23.61
C ASN A 411 -25.81 10.14 -23.22
N ASP A 412 -26.08 9.93 -21.93
CA ASP A 412 -26.96 8.87 -21.43
C ASP A 412 -28.44 9.28 -21.38
N GLY A 413 -28.75 10.57 -21.55
CA GLY A 413 -30.10 11.11 -21.35
C GLY A 413 -30.59 11.00 -19.91
N ASP A 414 -31.93 10.99 -19.73
CA ASP A 414 -32.58 11.09 -18.41
C ASP A 414 -32.24 9.97 -17.43
N VAL A 415 -31.79 8.81 -17.92
CA VAL A 415 -31.46 7.64 -17.09
C VAL A 415 -30.32 7.95 -16.11
N SER A 416 -29.36 8.79 -16.51
CA SER A 416 -28.21 9.19 -15.69
C SER A 416 -28.38 10.57 -15.05
N ALA A 417 -29.52 11.26 -15.20
CA ALA A 417 -29.70 12.62 -14.70
C ALA A 417 -29.45 12.73 -13.18
N ARG A 418 -30.09 11.84 -12.39
CA ARG A 418 -29.89 11.77 -10.94
C ARG A 418 -28.45 11.43 -10.55
N PHE A 419 -27.81 10.56 -11.31
CA PHE A 419 -26.42 10.17 -11.07
C PHE A 419 -25.50 11.37 -11.26
N ARG A 420 -25.71 12.15 -12.32
CA ARG A 420 -24.92 13.34 -12.61
C ARG A 420 -25.13 14.44 -11.58
N GLU A 421 -26.37 14.67 -11.15
CA GLU A 421 -26.66 15.64 -10.10
C GLU A 421 -25.92 15.29 -8.79
N ALA A 422 -26.04 14.05 -8.33
CA ALA A 422 -25.34 13.58 -7.13
C ALA A 422 -23.81 13.62 -7.30
N LEU A 423 -23.31 13.18 -8.46
CA LEU A 423 -21.87 13.17 -8.75
C LEU A 423 -21.30 14.58 -8.86
N LYS A 424 -22.05 15.55 -9.38
CA LYS A 424 -21.62 16.95 -9.49
C LYS A 424 -21.36 17.55 -8.12
N SER A 425 -22.30 17.36 -7.18
CA SER A 425 -22.13 17.82 -5.79
C SER A 425 -20.90 17.20 -5.13
N PHE A 426 -20.62 15.92 -5.39
CA PHE A 426 -19.40 15.27 -4.92
C PHE A 426 -18.14 15.86 -5.56
N LEU A 427 -18.13 16.02 -6.88
CA LEU A 427 -16.99 16.55 -7.63
C LEU A 427 -16.64 17.96 -7.18
N ASP A 428 -17.62 18.84 -6.96
CA ASP A 428 -17.36 20.20 -6.48
C ASP A 428 -16.69 20.19 -5.09
N SER A 429 -17.19 19.38 -4.17
CA SER A 429 -16.60 19.22 -2.83
C SER A 429 -15.21 18.57 -2.85
N ALA A 430 -14.98 17.62 -3.76
CA ALA A 430 -13.69 16.96 -3.91
C ALA A 430 -12.66 17.88 -4.58
N ASP A 431 -13.06 18.68 -5.57
CA ASP A 431 -12.21 19.67 -6.25
C ASP A 431 -11.68 20.73 -5.27
N ASP A 432 -12.48 21.13 -4.28
CA ASP A 432 -12.04 22.06 -3.22
C ASP A 432 -11.01 21.43 -2.26
N GLN A 433 -11.04 20.11 -2.07
CA GLN A 433 -10.17 19.39 -1.12
C GLN A 433 -8.83 18.94 -1.72
N LEU A 434 -8.76 18.70 -3.04
CA LEU A 434 -7.56 18.18 -3.69
C LEU A 434 -6.36 19.14 -3.71
N PRO A 435 -6.53 20.46 -3.98
CA PRO A 435 -5.40 21.39 -4.00
C PRO A 435 -4.74 21.56 -2.62
N PRO A 436 -5.49 21.76 -1.51
CA PRO A 436 -4.89 21.79 -0.17
C PRO A 436 -4.15 20.50 0.20
N LEU A 437 -4.74 19.34 -0.13
CA LEU A 437 -4.11 18.03 0.10
C LEU A 437 -2.80 17.89 -0.67
N THR A 438 -2.79 18.30 -1.94
CA THR A 438 -1.60 18.24 -2.81
C THR A 438 -0.50 19.16 -2.32
N SER A 439 -0.85 20.39 -1.91
CA SER A 439 0.11 21.34 -1.34
C SER A 439 0.69 20.82 -0.01
N SER A 440 -0.15 20.32 0.89
CA SER A 440 0.29 19.73 2.17
C SER A 440 1.23 18.55 1.94
N PHE A 441 0.92 17.68 0.98
CA PHE A 441 1.80 16.58 0.60
C PHE A 441 3.19 17.06 0.16
N ASN A 442 3.23 18.07 -0.72
CA ASN A 442 4.49 18.60 -1.24
C ASN A 442 5.30 19.32 -0.15
N GLU A 443 4.63 20.02 0.76
CA GLU A 443 5.25 20.67 1.92
C GLU A 443 5.89 19.63 2.85
N VAL A 444 5.15 18.56 3.19
CA VAL A 444 5.63 17.49 4.07
C VAL A 444 6.77 16.69 3.44
N ALA A 445 6.74 16.46 2.12
CA ALA A 445 7.87 15.85 1.40
C ALA A 445 9.16 16.68 1.55
N GLN A 446 9.06 18.02 1.47
CA GLN A 446 10.20 18.90 1.70
C GLN A 446 10.67 18.90 3.16
N TYR A 447 9.74 18.84 4.12
CA TYR A 447 10.08 18.67 5.54
C TYR A 447 10.83 17.37 5.79
N ALA A 448 10.42 16.29 5.14
CA ALA A 448 11.04 14.99 5.27
C ALA A 448 12.51 15.01 4.79
N ASP A 449 12.77 15.60 3.62
CA ASP A 449 14.13 15.80 3.11
C ASP A 449 14.93 16.77 4.01
N SER A 450 14.30 17.85 4.47
CA SER A 450 14.94 18.85 5.34
C SER A 450 15.39 18.25 6.67
N LEU A 451 14.66 17.28 7.22
CA LEU A 451 15.08 16.62 8.45
C LEU A 451 16.35 15.79 8.25
N ALA A 452 16.48 15.07 7.13
CA ALA A 452 17.71 14.35 6.82
C ALA A 452 18.90 15.33 6.71
N VAL A 453 18.72 16.45 6.00
CA VAL A 453 19.75 17.50 5.89
C VAL A 453 20.10 18.09 7.26
N TYR A 454 19.11 18.30 8.14
CA TYR A 454 19.32 18.83 9.48
C TYR A 454 20.25 17.96 10.33
N PHE A 455 20.22 16.63 10.16
CA PHE A 455 21.15 15.71 10.81
C PHE A 455 22.47 15.49 10.04
N GLY A 456 22.70 16.24 8.95
CA GLY A 456 23.88 16.10 8.09
C GLY A 456 23.86 14.83 7.24
N GLU A 457 22.69 14.25 7.01
CA GLU A 457 22.50 13.09 6.14
C GLU A 457 22.13 13.53 4.72
N ASP A 458 22.49 12.72 3.73
CA ASP A 458 21.99 12.90 2.37
C ASP A 458 20.58 12.30 2.26
N PRO A 459 19.54 13.10 1.96
CA PRO A 459 18.19 12.60 1.79
C PRO A 459 18.09 11.48 0.74
N SER A 460 19.00 11.41 -0.24
CA SER A 460 19.01 10.38 -1.29
C SER A 460 19.41 9.01 -0.79
N CYS A 461 20.21 8.99 0.25
CA CYS A 461 20.78 7.78 0.83
C CYS A 461 20.07 7.38 2.11
N VAL A 462 19.58 8.36 2.88
CA VAL A 462 18.95 8.16 4.17
C VAL A 462 17.50 8.67 4.11
N PRO A 463 16.53 7.78 3.87
CA PRO A 463 15.13 8.17 3.83
C PRO A 463 14.66 8.60 5.23
N TRP A 464 13.62 9.42 5.27
CA TRP A 464 12.98 9.90 6.49
C TRP A 464 12.70 8.80 7.51
N GLU A 465 12.18 7.65 7.07
CA GLU A 465 11.84 6.53 7.96
C GLU A 465 13.07 6.04 8.71
N GLN A 466 14.24 6.05 8.09
CA GLN A 466 15.50 5.68 8.75
C GLN A 466 15.88 6.71 9.81
N VAL A 467 15.73 8.02 9.51
CA VAL A 467 16.01 9.11 10.46
C VAL A 467 15.13 8.97 11.70
N ILE A 468 13.81 8.86 11.51
CA ILE A 468 12.85 8.73 12.60
C ILE A 468 13.10 7.45 13.40
N THR A 469 13.30 6.32 12.73
CA THR A 469 13.55 5.06 13.45
C THR A 469 14.82 5.12 14.27
N SER A 470 15.87 5.79 13.78
CA SER A 470 17.11 5.99 14.53
C SER A 470 16.92 6.89 15.75
N LEU A 471 16.11 7.95 15.65
CA LEU A 471 15.75 8.80 16.78
C LEU A 471 14.91 8.05 17.82
N VAL A 472 13.88 7.30 17.40
CA VAL A 472 13.08 6.45 18.30
C VAL A 472 13.98 5.47 19.06
N ARG A 473 14.87 4.77 18.34
CA ARG A 473 15.84 3.85 18.96
C ARG A 473 16.74 4.56 19.97
N PHE A 474 17.20 5.77 19.66
CA PHE A 474 18.01 6.56 20.57
C PHE A 474 17.22 6.92 21.85
N VAL A 475 16.00 7.45 21.73
CA VAL A 475 15.14 7.79 22.88
C VAL A 475 14.91 6.58 23.78
N VAL A 476 14.54 5.43 23.20
CA VAL A 476 14.32 4.19 23.95
C VAL A 476 15.58 3.77 24.70
N LYS A 477 16.73 3.79 24.04
CA LYS A 477 18.01 3.40 24.66
C LYS A 477 18.43 4.40 25.75
N PHE A 478 18.23 5.69 25.54
CA PHE A 478 18.55 6.73 26.51
C PHE A 478 17.76 6.53 27.81
N LYS A 479 16.43 6.37 27.70
CA LYS A 479 15.57 6.15 28.87
C LYS A 479 15.93 4.86 29.62
N LYS A 480 16.24 3.80 28.88
CA LYS A 480 16.71 2.54 29.46
C LYS A 480 18.01 2.74 30.25
N ALA A 481 19.02 3.36 29.65
CA ALA A 481 20.31 3.60 30.30
C ALA A 481 20.20 4.52 31.53
N HIS A 482 19.33 5.53 31.47
CA HIS A 482 19.05 6.40 32.62
C HIS A 482 18.41 5.61 33.78
N ASN A 483 17.42 4.78 33.50
CA ASN A 483 16.79 3.93 34.52
C ASN A 483 17.78 2.90 35.11
N GLU A 484 18.64 2.31 34.28
CA GLU A 484 19.71 1.39 34.73
C GLU A 484 20.73 2.10 35.65
N ASN A 485 21.01 3.39 35.43
CA ASN A 485 21.83 4.18 36.36
C ASN A 485 21.15 4.37 37.71
N LEU A 486 19.87 4.77 37.73
CA LEU A 486 19.12 4.95 38.98
C LEU A 486 19.06 3.66 39.82
N GLN A 487 18.85 2.51 39.16
CA GLN A 487 18.86 1.21 39.83
C GLN A 487 20.22 0.85 40.40
N ARG A 488 21.31 1.23 39.71
CA ARG A 488 22.68 1.01 40.19
C ARG A 488 22.98 1.85 41.42
N GLU A 489 22.62 3.13 41.39
CA GLU A 489 22.79 4.05 42.52
C GLU A 489 22.00 3.56 43.75
N ASP A 490 20.74 3.16 43.59
CA ASP A 490 19.93 2.59 44.68
C ASP A 490 20.54 1.29 45.26
N SER A 491 21.06 0.42 44.38
CA SER A 491 21.71 -0.83 44.80
C SER A 491 23.03 -0.58 45.55
N GLU A 492 23.78 0.45 45.16
CA GLU A 492 25.02 0.86 45.84
C GLU A 492 24.71 1.47 47.21
N MET A 493 23.69 2.33 47.30
CA MET A 493 23.25 2.93 48.57
C MET A 493 22.75 1.87 49.57
N LYS A 494 22.02 0.85 49.10
CA LYS A 494 21.59 -0.28 49.93
C LYS A 494 22.76 -1.07 50.50
N LYS A 495 23.76 -1.39 49.67
CA LYS A 495 24.96 -2.12 50.12
C LYS A 495 25.78 -1.33 51.14
N ILE A 496 25.86 0.00 50.99
CA ILE A 496 26.53 0.87 51.95
C ILE A 496 25.76 0.90 53.27
N GLY A 497 24.42 0.98 53.22
CA GLY A 497 23.56 0.93 54.41
C GLY A 497 23.52 -0.43 55.12
N GLU A 498 23.76 -1.54 54.41
CA GLU A 498 23.89 -2.89 55.00
C GLU A 498 25.29 -3.18 55.55
N SER A 499 26.30 -2.40 55.15
CA SER A 499 27.69 -2.55 55.57
C SER A 499 28.11 -1.58 56.68
N CYS A 500 27.25 -0.65 57.06
CA CYS A 500 27.37 0.23 58.24
C CYS A 500 26.50 -0.29 59.37
#